data_AF-A0A932UQV4-F1
#
_entry.id   AF-A0A932UQV4-F1
#
_cell.length_a   1.000
_cell.length_b   1.000
_cell.length_c   1.000
_cell.angle_alpha   90.00
_cell.angle_beta   90.00
_cell.angle_gamma   90.00
#
_symmetry.space_group_name_H-M   'P 1'
#
loop_
_entity.id
_entity.type
_entity.pdbx_description
1 polymer ?
#
loop_
_entity_poly.entity_id
_entity_poly.type
_entity_poly.pdbx_seq_one_letter_code
_entity_poly.pdbx_strand_id
1 'polypeptide(L)'
;MLQIMKRAGIGLLLILGLLAGCAANHAATLASVEEAKATVAHTQAVAPSSPEQKEAEQLLRAAETALTRRAYDYAREQSIRAIERAKAALLRAQLSTEVERAKEAAKAAEDVAKQAIARAEAAEAATKEAKARLTETEEELARLTKPAKMEETTPGEPSEVPATEPMFLRHVVKPGETLWKIAGYPETYGNHLAWPLIYEANKEAIQREGGIRPGQILLIPKNVPEAKMQEAIQQAIKQRKAKQDWISGVKATKP
;
A
#
# COMPACT_ATOMS: atom_id res chain seq x y z
N MET A 1 -78.13 44.57 8.30
CA MET A 1 -76.81 45.11 7.87
C MET A 1 -75.62 44.23 8.27
N LEU A 2 -75.47 43.85 9.55
CA LEU A 2 -74.30 43.10 10.04
C LEU A 2 -74.06 41.72 9.38
N GLN A 3 -75.13 40.97 9.07
CA GLN A 3 -75.03 39.66 8.41
C GLN A 3 -74.60 39.75 6.94
N ILE A 4 -74.95 40.84 6.26
CA ILE A 4 -74.57 41.09 4.86
C ILE A 4 -73.08 41.44 4.79
N MET A 5 -72.57 42.24 5.72
CA MET A 5 -71.15 42.57 5.81
C MET A 5 -70.27 41.36 6.15
N LYS A 6 -70.74 40.44 7.01
CA LYS A 6 -70.02 39.18 7.31
C LYS A 6 -69.94 38.25 6.09
N ARG A 7 -71.03 38.10 5.34
CA ARG A 7 -71.06 37.29 4.10
C ARG A 7 -70.20 37.91 2.99
N ALA A 8 -70.21 39.24 2.86
CA ALA A 8 -69.32 39.96 1.96
C ALA A 8 -67.83 39.81 2.35
N GLY A 9 -67.51 39.85 3.65
CA GLY A 9 -66.14 39.64 4.14
C GLY A 9 -65.61 38.23 3.89
N ILE A 10 -66.44 37.19 4.08
CA ILE A 10 -66.06 35.80 3.77
C ILE A 10 -65.86 35.61 2.26
N GLY A 11 -66.74 36.18 1.43
CA GLY A 11 -66.59 36.13 -0.03
C GLY A 11 -65.30 36.80 -0.52
N LEU A 12 -64.94 37.95 0.05
CA LEU A 12 -63.71 38.66 -0.28
C LEU A 12 -62.45 37.86 0.12
N LEU A 13 -62.46 37.22 1.29
CA LEU A 13 -61.35 36.38 1.75
C LEU A 13 -61.13 35.14 0.87
N LEU A 14 -62.20 34.49 0.40
CA LEU A 14 -62.10 33.36 -0.52
C LEU A 14 -61.52 33.78 -1.88
N ILE A 15 -61.96 34.92 -2.43
CA ILE A 15 -61.43 35.44 -3.69
C ILE A 15 -59.95 35.81 -3.56
N LEU A 16 -59.55 36.46 -2.46
CA LEU A 16 -58.14 36.78 -2.19
C LEU A 16 -57.27 35.52 -2.05
N GLY A 17 -57.79 34.46 -1.41
CA GLY A 17 -57.12 33.17 -1.29
C GLY A 17 -56.91 32.46 -2.64
N LEU A 18 -57.93 32.45 -3.51
CA LEU A 18 -57.81 31.88 -4.86
C LEU A 18 -56.79 32.64 -5.72
N LEU A 19 -56.82 33.98 -5.69
CA LEU A 19 -55.89 34.81 -6.45
C LEU A 19 -54.44 34.61 -5.99
N ALA A 20 -54.20 34.52 -4.68
CA ALA A 20 -52.88 34.24 -4.12
C ALA A 20 -52.36 32.84 -4.53
N GLY A 21 -53.25 31.84 -4.55
CA GLY A 21 -52.91 30.48 -5.02
C GLY A 21 -52.50 30.44 -6.49
N CYS A 22 -53.21 31.16 -7.36
CA CYS A 22 -52.87 31.25 -8.79
C CYS A 22 -51.52 31.94 -9.03
N ALA A 23 -51.21 33.00 -8.28
CA ALA A 23 -49.94 33.71 -8.38
C ALA A 23 -48.75 32.85 -7.92
N ALA A 24 -48.91 32.11 -6.81
CA ALA A 24 -47.88 31.20 -6.31
C ALA A 24 -47.63 30.02 -7.26
N ASN A 25 -48.69 29.42 -7.84
CA ASN A 25 -48.54 28.35 -8.81
C ASN A 25 -47.84 28.85 -10.08
N HIS A 26 -48.20 30.05 -10.57
CA HIS A 26 -47.53 30.65 -11.72
C HIS A 26 -46.03 30.89 -11.47
N ALA A 27 -45.67 31.45 -10.32
CA ALA A 27 -44.27 31.68 -9.97
C ALA A 27 -43.46 30.37 -9.87
N ALA A 28 -44.01 29.33 -9.24
CA ALA A 28 -43.36 28.03 -9.13
C ALA A 28 -43.18 27.34 -10.49
N THR A 29 -44.15 27.49 -11.40
CA THR A 29 -44.07 26.92 -12.75
C THR A 29 -43.09 27.66 -13.66
N LEU A 30 -42.98 28.99 -13.53
CA LEU A 30 -41.94 29.76 -14.20
C LEU A 30 -40.55 29.29 -13.77
N ALA A 31 -40.34 29.12 -12.47
CA ALA A 31 -39.07 28.63 -11.94
C ALA A 31 -38.70 27.24 -12.47
N SER A 32 -39.66 26.30 -12.51
CA SER A 32 -39.40 24.95 -13.01
C SER A 32 -39.11 24.90 -14.51
N VAL A 33 -39.79 25.74 -15.31
CA VAL A 33 -39.53 25.86 -16.75
C VAL A 33 -38.16 26.49 -17.02
N GLU A 34 -37.75 27.51 -16.26
CA GLU A 34 -36.40 28.09 -16.37
C GLU A 34 -35.31 27.09 -15.98
N GLU A 35 -35.50 26.29 -14.92
CA GLU A 35 -34.59 25.20 -14.57
C GLU A 35 -34.50 24.16 -15.69
N ALA A 36 -35.63 23.80 -16.30
CA ALA A 36 -35.66 22.89 -17.43
C ALA A 36 -34.90 23.44 -18.65
N LYS A 37 -35.07 24.73 -18.98
CA LYS A 37 -34.30 25.39 -20.05
C LYS A 37 -32.80 25.32 -19.77
N ALA A 38 -32.38 25.70 -18.56
CA ALA A 38 -30.97 25.70 -18.18
C ALA A 38 -30.36 24.28 -18.26
N THR A 39 -31.09 23.28 -17.75
CA THR A 39 -30.65 21.88 -17.75
C THR A 39 -30.53 21.34 -19.18
N VAL A 40 -31.56 21.53 -20.01
CA VAL A 40 -31.57 21.07 -21.41
C VAL A 40 -30.47 21.76 -22.22
N ALA A 41 -30.23 23.05 -22.01
CA ALA A 41 -29.16 23.79 -22.68
C ALA A 41 -27.76 23.29 -22.26
N HIS A 42 -27.56 23.00 -20.98
CA HIS A 42 -26.31 22.40 -20.50
C HIS A 42 -26.09 21.01 -21.11
N THR A 43 -27.12 20.16 -21.11
CA THR A 43 -27.05 18.83 -21.72
C THR A 43 -26.80 18.90 -23.23
N GLN A 44 -27.30 19.92 -23.94
CA GLN A 44 -27.04 20.10 -25.36
C GLN A 44 -25.55 20.25 -25.68
N ALA A 45 -24.77 20.87 -24.80
CA ALA A 45 -23.33 21.00 -24.97
C ALA A 45 -22.59 19.66 -24.77
N VAL A 46 -23.17 18.73 -24.01
CA VAL A 46 -22.52 17.46 -23.60
C VAL A 46 -22.98 16.27 -24.43
N ALA A 47 -24.29 16.16 -24.70
CA ALA A 47 -24.92 15.01 -25.33
C ALA A 47 -25.99 15.44 -26.38
N PRO A 48 -25.63 16.24 -27.41
CA PRO A 48 -26.59 16.90 -28.31
C PRO A 48 -27.45 15.95 -29.15
N SER A 49 -26.99 14.72 -29.37
CA SER A 49 -27.64 13.76 -30.26
C SER A 49 -28.27 12.57 -29.53
N SER A 50 -28.23 12.55 -28.19
CA SER A 50 -28.80 11.43 -27.44
C SER A 50 -30.33 11.40 -27.60
N PRO A 51 -30.95 10.21 -27.62
CA PRO A 51 -32.40 10.10 -27.71
C PRO A 51 -33.08 10.77 -26.50
N GLU A 52 -32.47 10.69 -25.32
CA GLU A 52 -32.97 11.32 -24.11
C GLU A 52 -32.92 12.86 -24.19
N GLN A 53 -31.87 13.43 -24.80
CA GLN A 53 -31.79 14.89 -25.03
C GLN A 53 -32.86 15.37 -26.01
N LYS A 54 -33.08 14.63 -27.11
CA LYS A 54 -34.14 14.97 -28.08
C LYS A 54 -35.53 14.97 -27.43
N GLU A 55 -35.79 14.01 -26.56
CA GLU A 55 -37.05 13.95 -25.81
C GLU A 55 -37.15 15.09 -24.79
N ALA A 56 -36.06 15.43 -24.10
CA ALA A 56 -36.00 16.55 -23.18
C ALA A 56 -36.35 17.88 -23.87
N GLU A 57 -35.84 18.12 -25.08
CA GLU A 57 -36.18 19.30 -25.89
C GLU A 57 -37.66 19.34 -26.29
N GLN A 58 -38.25 18.19 -26.65
CA GLN A 58 -39.66 18.10 -27.00
C GLN A 58 -40.56 18.43 -25.78
N LEU A 59 -40.21 17.88 -24.61
CA LEU A 59 -40.90 18.13 -23.36
C LEU A 59 -40.77 19.60 -22.93
N LEU A 60 -39.60 20.21 -23.11
CA LEU A 60 -39.39 21.62 -22.83
C LEU A 60 -40.27 22.51 -23.73
N ARG A 61 -40.33 22.24 -25.04
CA ARG A 61 -41.22 22.97 -25.97
C ARG A 61 -42.70 22.81 -25.57
N ALA A 62 -43.10 21.62 -25.13
CA ALA A 62 -44.45 21.38 -24.63
C ALA A 62 -44.73 22.19 -23.35
N ALA A 63 -43.76 22.26 -22.43
CA ALA A 63 -43.85 23.05 -21.20
C ALA A 63 -43.99 24.55 -21.47
N GLU A 64 -43.17 25.11 -22.35
CA GLU A 64 -43.23 26.52 -22.76
C GLU A 64 -44.58 26.85 -23.42
N THR A 65 -45.04 25.98 -24.32
CA THR A 65 -46.36 26.14 -24.97
C THR A 65 -47.48 26.11 -23.93
N ALA A 66 -47.44 25.19 -22.97
CA ALA A 66 -48.42 25.09 -21.90
C ALA A 66 -48.42 26.33 -21.00
N LEU A 67 -47.24 26.87 -20.70
CA LEU A 67 -47.06 28.08 -19.90
C LEU A 67 -47.70 29.30 -20.58
N THR A 68 -47.51 29.47 -21.90
CA THR A 68 -48.17 30.56 -22.65
C THR A 68 -49.70 30.43 -22.64
N ARG A 69 -50.21 29.20 -22.61
CA ARG A 69 -51.65 28.88 -22.50
C ARG A 69 -52.18 28.93 -21.06
N ARG A 70 -51.35 29.30 -20.09
CA ARG A 70 -51.67 29.31 -18.64
C ARG A 70 -52.09 27.95 -18.09
N ALA A 71 -51.70 26.86 -18.74
CA ALA A 71 -51.90 25.49 -18.26
C ALA A 71 -50.75 25.10 -17.31
N TYR A 72 -50.72 25.72 -16.13
CA TYR A 72 -49.58 25.67 -15.21
C TYR A 72 -49.21 24.26 -14.78
N ASP A 73 -50.18 23.43 -14.37
CA ASP A 73 -49.89 22.09 -13.85
C ASP A 73 -49.25 21.20 -14.93
N TYR A 74 -49.78 21.26 -16.16
CA TYR A 74 -49.20 20.55 -17.30
C TYR A 74 -47.82 21.11 -17.67
N ALA A 75 -47.64 22.43 -17.67
CA ALA A 75 -46.33 23.06 -17.91
C ALA A 75 -45.28 22.58 -16.89
N ARG A 76 -45.66 22.53 -15.61
CA ARG A 76 -44.80 22.05 -14.53
C ARG A 76 -44.40 20.60 -14.74
N GLU A 77 -45.37 19.73 -15.01
CA GLU A 77 -45.15 18.31 -15.22
C GLU A 77 -44.19 18.07 -16.40
N GLN A 78 -44.42 18.74 -17.54
CA GLN A 78 -43.55 18.61 -18.71
C GLN A 78 -42.13 19.16 -18.42
N SER A 79 -42.00 20.25 -17.66
CA SER A 79 -40.68 20.79 -17.28
C SER A 79 -39.88 19.82 -16.40
N ILE A 80 -40.52 19.13 -15.46
CA ILE A 80 -39.86 18.12 -14.61
C ILE A 80 -39.40 16.93 -15.45
N ARG A 81 -40.28 16.41 -16.33
CA ARG A 81 -39.91 15.31 -17.23
C ARG A 81 -38.76 15.70 -18.17
N ALA A 82 -38.72 16.94 -18.64
CA ALA A 82 -37.61 17.46 -19.44
C ALA A 82 -36.28 17.43 -18.66
N ILE A 83 -36.30 17.88 -17.40
CA ILE A 83 -35.14 17.82 -16.50
C ILE A 83 -34.67 16.38 -16.28
N GLU A 84 -35.59 15.45 -16.03
CA GLU A 84 -35.26 14.02 -15.82
C GLU A 84 -34.58 13.42 -17.05
N ARG A 85 -35.10 13.66 -18.25
CA ARG A 85 -34.52 13.18 -19.51
C ARG A 85 -33.17 13.82 -19.81
N ALA A 86 -33.03 15.13 -19.58
CA ALA A 86 -31.76 15.83 -19.75
C ALA A 86 -30.68 15.33 -18.78
N LYS A 87 -31.04 15.03 -17.52
CA LYS A 87 -30.14 14.43 -16.53
C LYS A 87 -29.76 12.99 -16.91
N ALA A 88 -30.70 12.20 -17.42
CA ALA A 88 -30.41 10.85 -17.92
C ALA A 88 -29.41 10.87 -19.09
N ALA A 89 -29.54 11.81 -20.02
CA ALA A 89 -28.58 12.01 -21.11
C ALA A 89 -27.17 12.34 -20.60
N LEU A 90 -27.04 13.24 -19.63
CA LEU A 90 -25.76 13.58 -19.00
C LEU A 90 -25.11 12.37 -18.34
N LEU A 91 -25.88 11.66 -17.51
CA LEU A 91 -25.40 10.48 -16.81
C LEU A 91 -24.95 9.40 -17.80
N ARG A 92 -25.72 9.19 -18.87
CA ARG A 92 -25.37 8.23 -19.92
C ARG A 92 -24.05 8.59 -20.61
N ALA A 93 -23.84 9.85 -20.95
CA ALA A 93 -22.61 10.31 -21.60
C ALA A 93 -21.37 10.19 -20.67
N GLN A 94 -21.54 10.50 -19.39
CA GLN A 94 -20.49 10.29 -18.38
C GLN A 94 -20.16 8.81 -18.23
N LEU A 95 -21.19 7.97 -18.05
CA LEU A 95 -21.03 6.53 -17.88
C LEU A 95 -20.44 5.85 -19.12
N SER A 96 -20.81 6.26 -20.34
CA SER A 96 -20.22 5.67 -21.55
C SER A 96 -18.71 5.88 -21.62
N THR A 97 -18.24 7.05 -21.19
CA THR A 97 -16.81 7.36 -21.15
C THR A 97 -16.08 6.50 -20.12
N GLU A 98 -16.64 6.38 -18.91
CA GLU A 98 -16.04 5.54 -17.86
C GLU A 98 -16.09 4.04 -18.20
N VAL A 99 -17.14 3.58 -18.87
CA VAL A 99 -17.26 2.20 -19.34
C VAL A 99 -16.19 1.88 -20.38
N GLU A 100 -15.95 2.76 -21.35
CA GLU A 100 -14.89 2.52 -22.35
C GLU A 100 -13.50 2.56 -21.70
N ARG A 101 -13.23 3.52 -20.80
CA ARG A 101 -11.99 3.55 -20.02
C ARG A 101 -11.80 2.26 -19.21
N ALA A 102 -12.85 1.78 -18.55
CA ALA A 102 -12.79 0.55 -17.77
C ALA A 102 -12.53 -0.69 -18.64
N LYS A 103 -13.12 -0.75 -19.85
CA LYS A 103 -12.86 -1.84 -20.81
C LYS A 103 -11.41 -1.83 -21.29
N GLU A 104 -10.86 -0.66 -21.61
CA GLU A 104 -9.45 -0.54 -22.01
C GLU A 104 -8.51 -0.92 -20.88
N ALA A 105 -8.79 -0.46 -19.66
CA ALA A 105 -8.01 -0.83 -18.47
C ALA A 105 -8.08 -2.34 -18.18
N ALA A 106 -9.24 -2.96 -18.34
CA ALA A 106 -9.41 -4.41 -18.17
C ALA A 106 -8.59 -5.21 -19.20
N LYS A 107 -8.62 -4.80 -20.47
CA LYS A 107 -7.79 -5.42 -21.52
C LYS A 107 -6.29 -5.26 -21.24
N ALA A 108 -5.85 -4.07 -20.84
CA ALA A 108 -4.46 -3.83 -20.48
C ALA A 108 -4.03 -4.67 -19.28
N ALA A 109 -4.89 -4.82 -18.27
CA ALA A 109 -4.63 -5.69 -17.12
C ALA A 109 -4.52 -7.17 -17.51
N GLU A 110 -5.37 -7.63 -18.43
CA GLU A 110 -5.29 -8.99 -18.99
C GLU A 110 -3.95 -9.22 -19.71
N ASP A 111 -3.52 -8.28 -20.55
CA ASP A 111 -2.25 -8.37 -21.27
C ASP A 111 -1.05 -8.36 -20.32
N VAL A 112 -1.08 -7.51 -19.28
CA VAL A 112 -0.06 -7.50 -18.23
C VAL A 112 -0.01 -8.83 -17.48
N ALA A 113 -1.17 -9.40 -17.13
CA ALA A 113 -1.24 -10.70 -16.47
C ALA A 113 -0.64 -11.81 -17.34
N LYS A 114 -0.98 -11.86 -18.64
CA LYS A 114 -0.39 -12.80 -19.60
C LYS A 114 1.13 -12.66 -19.69
N GLN A 115 1.63 -11.43 -19.76
CA GLN A 115 3.08 -11.18 -19.79
C GLN A 115 3.77 -11.56 -18.49
N ALA A 116 3.13 -11.34 -17.34
CA ALA A 116 3.66 -11.72 -16.04
C ALA A 116 3.77 -13.25 -15.91
N ILE A 117 2.74 -13.99 -16.35
CA ILE A 117 2.76 -15.46 -16.40
C ILE A 117 3.90 -15.95 -17.29
N ALA A 118 4.01 -15.44 -18.53
CA ALA A 118 5.09 -15.83 -19.45
C ALA A 118 6.49 -15.51 -18.89
N ARG A 119 6.66 -14.39 -18.19
CA ARG A 119 7.93 -14.05 -17.52
C ARG A 119 8.23 -14.96 -16.34
N ALA A 120 7.23 -15.36 -15.57
CA ALA A 120 7.39 -16.32 -14.47
C ALA A 120 7.84 -17.68 -15.00
N GLU A 121 7.18 -18.20 -16.04
CA GLU A 121 7.55 -19.45 -16.71
C GLU A 121 8.98 -19.40 -17.27
N ALA A 122 9.35 -18.30 -17.94
CA ALA A 122 10.70 -18.10 -18.45
C ALA A 122 11.75 -18.01 -17.32
N ALA A 123 11.43 -17.36 -16.20
CA ALA A 123 12.30 -17.30 -15.04
C ALA A 123 12.49 -18.69 -14.40
N GLU A 124 11.42 -19.48 -14.28
CA GLU A 124 11.51 -20.86 -13.79
C GLU A 124 12.40 -21.72 -14.69
N ALA A 125 12.20 -21.64 -16.02
CA ALA A 125 13.06 -22.33 -16.97
C ALA A 125 14.54 -21.92 -16.84
N ALA A 126 14.81 -20.62 -16.75
CA ALA A 126 16.18 -20.10 -16.55
C ALA A 126 16.81 -20.56 -15.23
N THR A 127 16.04 -20.61 -14.13
CA THR A 127 16.55 -21.13 -12.86
C THR A 127 16.85 -22.63 -12.91
N LYS A 128 16.05 -23.40 -13.65
CA LYS A 128 16.30 -24.84 -13.86
C LYS A 128 17.58 -25.06 -14.67
N GLU A 129 17.77 -24.30 -15.75
CA GLU A 129 19.01 -24.35 -16.55
C GLU A 129 20.24 -23.91 -15.74
N ALA A 130 20.13 -22.82 -14.97
CA ALA A 130 21.22 -22.34 -14.12
C ALA A 130 21.62 -23.37 -13.06
N LYS A 131 20.64 -24.05 -12.44
CA LYS A 131 20.90 -25.16 -11.52
C LYS A 131 21.61 -26.34 -12.20
N ALA A 132 21.18 -26.71 -13.41
CA ALA A 132 21.83 -27.78 -14.17
C ALA A 132 23.30 -27.43 -14.51
N ARG A 133 23.56 -26.19 -14.92
CA ARG A 133 24.94 -25.72 -15.16
C ARG A 133 25.77 -25.70 -13.89
N LEU A 134 25.19 -25.28 -12.76
CA LEU A 134 25.88 -25.32 -11.47
C LEU A 134 26.28 -26.75 -11.10
N THR A 135 25.37 -27.72 -11.25
CA THR A 135 25.69 -29.13 -10.98
C THR A 135 26.79 -29.65 -11.90
N GLU A 136 26.77 -29.30 -13.20
CA GLU A 136 27.84 -29.66 -14.13
C GLU A 136 29.19 -29.04 -13.72
N THR A 137 29.20 -27.76 -13.34
CA THR A 137 30.44 -27.10 -12.87
C THR A 137 30.95 -27.66 -11.55
N GLU A 138 30.06 -28.05 -10.62
CA GLU A 138 30.44 -28.70 -9.36
C GLU A 138 31.04 -30.09 -9.61
N GLU A 139 30.47 -30.87 -10.53
CA GLU A 139 31.01 -32.16 -10.95
C GLU A 139 32.37 -32.01 -11.67
N GLU A 140 32.52 -31.00 -12.55
CA GLU A 140 33.77 -30.72 -13.23
C GLU A 140 34.86 -30.28 -12.23
N LEU A 141 34.53 -29.38 -11.29
CA LEU A 141 35.44 -28.98 -10.23
C LEU A 141 35.86 -30.20 -9.39
N ALA A 142 34.92 -31.07 -9.00
CA ALA A 142 35.21 -32.30 -8.26
C ALA A 142 36.12 -33.27 -9.03
N ARG A 143 36.01 -33.34 -10.37
CA ARG A 143 36.91 -34.12 -11.23
C ARG A 143 38.32 -33.52 -11.27
N LEU A 144 38.44 -32.20 -11.34
CA LEU A 144 39.72 -31.48 -11.36
C LEU A 144 40.41 -31.45 -9.99
N THR A 145 39.65 -31.43 -8.89
CA THR A 145 40.17 -31.44 -7.52
C THR A 145 40.34 -32.86 -6.94
N LYS A 146 40.12 -33.90 -7.74
CA LYS A 146 40.39 -35.28 -7.35
C LYS A 146 41.89 -35.41 -7.04
N PRO A 147 42.31 -35.69 -5.80
CA PRO A 147 43.72 -35.63 -5.45
C PRO A 147 44.48 -36.73 -6.20
N ALA A 148 45.40 -36.34 -7.07
CA ALA A 148 46.56 -37.16 -7.36
C ALA A 148 47.25 -37.39 -6.02
N LYS A 149 47.29 -38.66 -5.60
CA LYS A 149 48.06 -39.14 -4.46
C LYS A 149 49.48 -38.59 -4.56
N MET A 150 49.78 -37.59 -3.75
CA MET A 150 51.12 -37.06 -3.56
C MET A 150 51.33 -36.97 -2.05
N GLU A 151 52.29 -37.76 -1.60
CA GLU A 151 52.85 -37.82 -0.25
C GLU A 151 53.41 -36.47 0.20
N GLU A 152 53.73 -36.41 1.49
CA GLU A 152 54.46 -35.34 2.22
C GLU A 152 53.61 -34.17 2.74
N THR A 153 53.73 -33.72 3.99
CA THR A 153 54.63 -34.09 5.10
C THR A 153 54.04 -33.51 6.38
N THR A 154 54.03 -34.32 7.44
CA THR A 154 53.96 -33.90 8.84
C THR A 154 55.16 -32.99 9.14
N PRO A 155 54.96 -31.85 9.81
CA PRO A 155 55.53 -31.69 11.15
C PRO A 155 54.47 -31.11 12.10
N GLY A 156 54.31 -31.53 13.34
CA GLY A 156 55.21 -32.17 14.28
C GLY A 156 54.73 -31.69 15.65
N GLU A 157 54.33 -32.62 16.50
CA GLU A 157 54.00 -32.38 17.90
C GLU A 157 54.65 -33.55 18.65
N PRO A 158 55.39 -33.31 19.75
CA PRO A 158 54.71 -33.13 21.04
C PRO A 158 55.40 -32.14 21.99
N SER A 159 54.61 -31.28 22.65
CA SER A 159 55.02 -30.75 23.95
C SER A 159 53.81 -30.58 24.86
N GLU A 160 53.76 -31.47 25.85
CA GLU A 160 52.75 -31.61 26.88
C GLU A 160 53.17 -30.85 28.14
N VAL A 161 52.43 -29.80 28.55
CA VAL A 161 52.20 -29.38 29.96
C VAL A 161 50.98 -28.40 30.02
N PRO A 162 50.33 -28.20 31.18
CA PRO A 162 49.02 -28.74 31.55
C PRO A 162 47.85 -27.74 31.37
N ALA A 163 46.64 -28.26 31.53
CA ALA A 163 45.34 -27.58 31.51
C ALA A 163 45.32 -26.20 32.22
N THR A 164 44.92 -25.15 31.49
CA THR A 164 43.70 -24.32 31.66
C THR A 164 43.83 -23.04 30.80
N GLU A 165 44.07 -23.18 29.49
CA GLU A 165 44.02 -22.03 28.59
C GLU A 165 42.83 -22.16 27.62
N PRO A 166 42.07 -21.07 27.38
CA PRO A 166 40.96 -21.12 26.46
C PRO A 166 41.50 -21.39 25.04
N MET A 167 41.16 -22.53 24.46
CA MET A 167 41.36 -22.74 23.03
C MET A 167 40.59 -21.67 22.25
N PHE A 168 41.26 -21.00 21.32
CA PHE A 168 40.66 -19.97 20.46
C PHE A 168 40.49 -20.48 19.03
N LEU A 169 39.30 -20.29 18.48
CA LEU A 169 39.06 -20.36 17.04
C LEU A 169 39.41 -19.00 16.41
N ARG A 170 40.19 -19.00 15.32
CA ARG A 170 40.48 -17.78 14.55
C ARG A 170 39.39 -17.58 13.50
N HIS A 171 38.75 -16.41 13.51
CA HIS A 171 37.73 -16.03 12.51
C HIS A 171 38.16 -14.78 11.75
N VAL A 172 38.10 -14.84 10.41
CA VAL A 172 38.34 -13.67 9.55
C VAL A 172 37.00 -12.99 9.27
N VAL A 173 36.86 -11.75 9.71
CA VAL A 173 35.61 -10.99 9.57
C VAL A 173 35.28 -10.74 8.10
N LYS A 174 34.07 -11.09 7.67
CA LYS A 174 33.57 -10.87 6.31
C LYS A 174 32.82 -9.52 6.20
N PRO A 175 32.67 -8.95 4.99
CA PRO A 175 31.88 -7.74 4.78
C PRO A 175 30.46 -7.83 5.36
N GLY A 176 30.06 -6.84 6.16
CA GLY A 176 28.72 -6.76 6.78
C GLY A 176 28.51 -7.64 8.02
N GLU A 177 29.55 -8.32 8.52
CA GLU A 177 29.45 -9.07 9.78
C GLU A 177 29.45 -8.15 11.00
N THR A 178 28.73 -8.60 12.03
CA THR A 178 28.73 -7.98 13.36
C THR A 178 29.13 -9.03 14.40
N LEU A 179 29.65 -8.63 15.56
CA LEU A 179 29.97 -9.57 16.65
C LEU A 179 28.76 -10.46 17.04
N TRP A 180 27.56 -9.88 16.97
CA TRP A 180 26.28 -10.57 17.19
C TRP A 180 26.06 -11.69 16.18
N LYS A 181 26.27 -11.41 14.88
CA LYS A 181 26.14 -12.41 13.81
C LYS A 181 27.22 -13.49 13.92
N ILE A 182 28.45 -13.11 14.24
CA ILE A 182 29.57 -14.03 14.39
C ILE A 182 29.30 -15.02 15.52
N ALA A 183 28.83 -14.56 16.69
CA ALA A 183 28.46 -15.45 17.81
C ALA A 183 27.28 -16.40 17.49
N GLY A 184 26.43 -16.02 16.54
CA GLY A 184 25.28 -16.80 16.10
C GLY A 184 25.63 -17.99 15.20
N TYR A 185 26.85 -18.05 14.64
CA TYR A 185 27.23 -19.16 13.77
C TYR A 185 27.30 -20.49 14.53
N PRO A 186 26.80 -21.60 13.97
CA PRO A 186 26.90 -22.93 14.58
C PRO A 186 28.35 -23.31 14.92
N GLU A 187 29.30 -22.89 14.09
CA GLU A 187 30.73 -23.15 14.25
C GLU A 187 31.38 -22.28 15.33
N THR A 188 30.66 -21.36 15.97
CA THR A 188 31.16 -20.51 17.07
C THR A 188 30.51 -20.95 18.39
N TYR A 189 29.37 -20.34 18.76
CA TYR A 189 28.54 -20.65 19.92
C TYR A 189 27.11 -21.06 19.54
N GLY A 190 26.66 -20.79 18.31
CA GLY A 190 25.26 -20.97 17.91
C GLY A 190 24.27 -20.05 18.64
N ASN A 191 24.77 -19.03 19.36
CA ASN A 191 23.96 -18.13 20.16
C ASN A 191 24.42 -16.69 19.97
N HIS A 192 23.59 -15.89 19.31
CA HIS A 192 23.89 -14.49 19.01
C HIS A 192 24.07 -13.62 20.27
N LEU A 193 23.50 -14.02 21.42
CA LEU A 193 23.64 -13.29 22.68
C LEU A 193 25.02 -13.51 23.34
N ALA A 194 25.83 -14.45 22.85
CA ALA A 194 27.17 -14.73 23.37
C ALA A 194 28.25 -13.79 22.79
N TRP A 195 27.88 -12.79 21.99
CA TRP A 195 28.81 -11.81 21.42
C TRP A 195 29.73 -11.10 22.44
N PRO A 196 29.36 -10.87 23.72
CA PRO A 196 30.26 -10.23 24.67
C PRO A 196 31.54 -11.03 24.93
N LEU A 197 31.51 -12.36 24.79
CA LEU A 197 32.71 -13.21 24.91
C LEU A 197 33.74 -12.92 23.82
N ILE A 198 33.26 -12.71 22.58
CA ILE A 198 34.12 -12.35 21.44
C ILE A 198 34.67 -10.94 21.65
N TYR A 199 33.83 -10.00 22.12
CA TYR A 199 34.26 -8.64 22.40
C TYR A 199 35.34 -8.61 23.48
N GLU A 200 35.15 -9.35 24.58
CA GLU A 200 36.10 -9.37 25.70
C GLU A 200 37.46 -9.94 25.29
N ALA A 201 37.46 -11.04 24.54
CA ALA A 201 38.69 -11.66 24.03
C ALA A 201 39.48 -10.76 23.04
N ASN A 202 38.83 -9.79 22.40
CA ASN A 202 39.43 -8.93 21.37
C ASN A 202 39.34 -7.43 21.70
N LYS A 203 39.06 -7.09 22.97
CA LYS A 203 38.67 -5.73 23.38
C LYS A 203 39.70 -4.68 22.98
N GLU A 204 40.98 -4.96 23.19
CA GLU A 204 42.06 -4.04 22.86
C GLU A 204 42.16 -3.75 21.35
N ALA A 205 42.05 -4.80 20.52
CA ALA A 205 42.08 -4.67 19.07
C ALA A 205 40.87 -3.87 18.54
N ILE A 206 39.68 -4.20 19.05
CA ILE A 206 38.43 -3.53 18.67
C ILE A 206 38.45 -2.05 19.09
N GLN A 207 38.93 -1.74 20.29
CA GLN A 207 39.03 -0.36 20.77
C GLN A 207 40.04 0.47 19.98
N ARG A 208 41.19 -0.12 19.64
CA ARG A 208 42.22 0.56 18.84
C ARG A 208 41.72 0.96 17.45
N GLU A 209 40.89 0.12 16.82
CA GLU A 209 40.38 0.33 15.46
C GLU A 209 39.02 1.06 15.41
N GLY A 210 38.41 1.31 16.56
CA GLY A 210 37.09 1.93 16.70
C GLY A 210 35.92 1.02 16.31
N GLY A 211 36.12 -0.30 16.27
CA GLY A 211 35.12 -1.29 15.86
C GLY A 211 35.73 -2.50 15.17
N ILE A 212 34.87 -3.38 14.66
CA ILE A 212 35.31 -4.50 13.81
C ILE A 212 35.24 -4.13 12.32
N ARG A 213 36.19 -4.65 11.53
CA ARG A 213 36.29 -4.38 10.09
C ARG A 213 36.47 -5.66 9.27
N PRO A 214 36.03 -5.69 7.99
CA PRO A 214 36.28 -6.82 7.11
C PRO A 214 37.78 -7.10 6.97
N GLY A 215 38.16 -8.38 7.02
CA GLY A 215 39.56 -8.84 6.97
C GLY A 215 40.25 -8.90 8.34
N GLN A 216 39.67 -8.35 9.41
CA GLN A 216 40.22 -8.44 10.76
C GLN A 216 40.12 -9.87 11.30
N ILE A 217 41.15 -10.33 12.00
CA ILE A 217 41.17 -11.65 12.65
C ILE A 217 40.70 -11.50 14.09
N LEU A 218 39.63 -12.22 14.45
CA LEU A 218 39.11 -12.30 15.81
C LEU A 218 39.43 -13.66 16.45
N LEU A 219 39.77 -13.62 17.73
CA LEU A 219 39.95 -14.80 18.57
C LEU A 219 38.63 -15.15 19.26
N ILE A 220 38.10 -16.34 19.02
CA ILE A 220 36.82 -16.82 19.56
C ILE A 220 37.08 -17.92 20.60
N PRO A 221 36.88 -17.66 21.91
CA PRO A 221 37.04 -18.67 22.95
C PRO A 221 36.14 -19.89 22.74
N LYS A 222 36.64 -21.13 22.82
CA LYS A 222 35.85 -22.36 22.62
C LYS A 222 35.42 -23.06 23.91
N ASN A 223 36.33 -23.19 24.86
CA ASN A 223 36.07 -23.87 26.14
C ASN A 223 35.62 -22.89 27.22
N VAL A 224 34.54 -22.15 26.93
CA VAL A 224 34.01 -21.16 27.88
C VAL A 224 33.20 -21.89 28.96
N PRO A 225 33.52 -21.74 30.25
CA PRO A 225 32.70 -22.30 31.32
C PRO A 225 31.26 -21.78 31.24
N GLU A 226 30.28 -22.64 31.52
CA GLU A 226 28.85 -22.31 31.42
C GLU A 226 28.49 -21.03 32.19
N ALA A 227 29.07 -20.82 33.37
CA ALA A 227 28.87 -19.61 34.16
C ALA A 227 29.23 -18.33 33.38
N LYS A 228 30.39 -18.31 32.69
CA LYS A 228 30.81 -17.18 31.86
C LYS A 228 29.92 -17.01 30.62
N MET A 229 29.45 -18.11 30.04
CA MET A 229 28.49 -18.07 28.92
C MET A 229 27.18 -17.39 29.36
N GLN A 230 26.63 -17.78 30.50
CA GLN A 230 25.41 -17.20 31.04
C GLN A 230 25.58 -15.73 31.41
N GLU A 231 26.69 -15.35 32.04
CA GLU A 231 27.01 -13.95 32.35
C GLU A 231 27.05 -13.09 31.08
N ALA A 232 27.70 -13.56 30.03
CA ALA A 232 27.75 -12.88 28.74
C ALA A 232 26.34 -12.71 28.13
N ILE A 233 25.51 -13.75 28.18
CA ILE A 233 24.12 -13.69 27.69
C ILE A 233 23.32 -12.66 28.49
N GLN A 234 23.42 -12.66 29.82
CA GLN A 234 22.73 -11.70 30.69
C GLN A 234 23.20 -10.27 30.43
N GLN A 235 24.50 -10.08 30.21
CA GLN A 235 25.06 -8.79 29.82
C GLN A 235 24.48 -8.29 28.50
N ALA A 236 24.40 -9.15 27.48
CA ALA A 236 23.80 -8.80 26.18
C ALA A 236 22.32 -8.41 26.31
N ILE A 237 21.55 -9.16 27.12
CA ILE A 237 20.14 -8.86 27.40
C ILE A 237 20.00 -7.50 28.11
N LYS A 238 20.80 -7.25 29.15
CA LYS A 238 20.81 -5.98 29.88
C LYS A 238 21.12 -4.79 28.97
N GLN A 239 22.12 -4.93 28.09
CA GLN A 239 22.47 -3.90 27.12
C GLN A 239 21.34 -3.63 26.13
N ARG A 240 20.69 -4.69 25.61
CA ARG A 240 19.55 -4.54 24.69
C ARG A 240 18.36 -3.87 25.37
N LYS A 241 18.03 -4.25 26.61
CA LYS A 241 16.96 -3.64 27.40
C LYS A 241 17.25 -2.16 27.68
N ALA A 242 18.47 -1.82 28.15
CA ALA A 242 18.86 -0.44 28.37
C ALA A 242 18.76 0.42 27.09
N LYS A 243 19.13 -0.14 25.93
CA LYS A 243 18.96 0.53 24.63
C LYS A 243 17.49 0.70 24.28
N GLN A 244 16.65 -0.31 24.50
CA GLN A 244 15.21 -0.24 24.26
C GLN A 244 14.52 0.80 25.16
N ASP A 245 14.89 0.84 26.44
CA ASP A 245 14.36 1.80 27.42
C ASP A 245 14.75 3.23 27.03
N TRP A 246 16.00 3.44 26.57
CA TRP A 246 16.47 4.71 26.01
C TRP A 246 15.69 5.13 24.75
N ILE A 247 15.51 4.21 23.80
CA ILE A 247 14.71 4.46 22.56
C ILE A 247 13.26 4.80 22.93
N SER A 248 12.69 4.13 23.93
CA SER A 248 11.28 4.28 24.33
C SER A 248 11.04 5.49 25.25
N GLY A 249 12.06 6.32 25.53
CA GLY A 249 11.95 7.51 26.37
C GLY A 249 11.81 7.25 27.87
N VAL A 250 11.97 5.99 28.31
CA VAL A 250 11.90 5.60 29.73
C VAL A 250 13.27 5.89 30.33
N LYS A 251 13.45 7.10 30.90
CA LYS A 251 14.66 7.46 31.65
C LYS A 251 14.84 6.48 32.81
N ALA A 252 15.84 5.61 32.73
CA ALA A 252 16.36 4.91 33.90
C ALA A 252 16.95 5.95 34.85
N THR A 253 16.26 6.23 35.95
CA THR A 253 16.85 6.91 37.10
C THR A 253 17.97 6.03 37.64
N LYS A 254 19.19 6.58 37.66
CA LYS A 254 20.37 5.94 38.25
C LYS A 254 20.17 5.89 39.79
N PRO A 255 20.56 4.82 40.49
CA PRO A 255 20.44 4.72 41.94
C PRO A 255 21.26 5.80 42.66
#